data_AF-A0A8E5HQG7-F1
#
_entry.id   AF-A0A8E5HQG7-F1
#
_cell.length_a   1.000
_cell.length_b   1.000
_cell.length_c   1.000
_cell.angle_alpha   90.00
_cell.angle_beta   90.00
_cell.angle_gamma   90.00
#
_symmetry.space_group_name_H-M   'P 1'
#
loop_
_entity.id
_entity.type
_entity.pdbx_description
1 polymer ?
#
loop_
_entity_poly.entity_id
_entity_poly.type
_entity_poly.pdbx_seq_one_letter_code
_entity_poly.pdbx_strand_id
1 'polypeptide(L)'
;MWRRTYLLLVLIRLWFALSPSYLHPDENFQGPEVIAGQIFSYPVRKTWEFTSEHPIRSVFPLWPVYGLPMLLLRWLWIGHGQDREIPPIAVFWTLRVLMFLTSFVLEDWALHELIPSPRHRRIAVLLVASSYVTWTYQTHTFSNSVETLVVAWSLVLIQRIVDTQQQSSLMSSTVLGIVAVFGVFNRITFPAFLLIPGLRLIPHFSNKLSSLAALGSAAFITTIVAIGLDTAFYSSEPLTWADLVGNPIITPLNFFLYNSDATNLAQHGIHPLYQHIAANLPQLLGPATVLLFTKPHLSLRLYSAISGLVVLSLFPHQEARFLLPTVPLILSSVELPKNKTLLRTWAGAWILFNLVFGVLMGIYHQGGVVPGQVFMSNQPDATNAIWWKTYTPPIWLLNGKNEVLQTKDVMGLKGAVLLEQLTDLATCDTPADRRSREYLKESNGTYLIAPASAVWLDPYLQNKGLQGLRFREVWRYSKHLNLDDLDFGDDGVWNTLSRVVGRRGLVAWRVTKTCPEQ
;
A
#
# COMPACT_ATOMS: atom_id res chain seq x y z
N MET A 1 -31.18 9.86 -9.47
CA MET A 1 -29.97 9.56 -10.28
C MET A 1 -28.74 9.34 -9.40
N TRP A 2 -28.40 10.22 -8.44
CA TRP A 2 -27.18 10.10 -7.63
C TRP A 2 -26.95 8.73 -6.96
N ARG A 3 -27.99 8.09 -6.40
CA ARG A 3 -27.86 6.75 -5.79
C ARG A 3 -27.40 5.68 -6.77
N ARG A 4 -27.90 5.71 -8.01
CA ARG A 4 -27.51 4.77 -9.07
C ARG A 4 -26.05 5.00 -9.47
N THR A 5 -25.64 6.27 -9.61
CA THR A 5 -24.25 6.64 -9.86
C THR A 5 -23.34 6.17 -8.74
N TYR A 6 -23.73 6.38 -7.48
CA TYR A 6 -22.97 5.91 -6.32
C TYR A 6 -22.83 4.40 -6.30
N LEU A 7 -23.91 3.64 -6.52
CA LEU A 7 -23.84 2.17 -6.61
C LEU A 7 -22.92 1.70 -7.72
N LEU A 8 -22.96 2.33 -8.91
CA LEU A 8 -22.02 2.04 -9.98
C LEU A 8 -20.57 2.29 -9.56
N LEU A 9 -20.30 3.40 -8.87
CA LEU A 9 -18.97 3.74 -8.36
C LEU A 9 -18.49 2.74 -7.29
N VAL A 10 -19.38 2.21 -6.46
CA VAL A 10 -19.06 1.12 -5.51
C VAL A 10 -18.67 -0.17 -6.25
N LEU A 11 -19.37 -0.51 -7.34
CA LEU A 11 -19.01 -1.66 -8.17
C LEU A 11 -17.66 -1.46 -8.87
N ILE A 12 -17.38 -0.24 -9.35
CA ILE A 12 -16.06 0.11 -9.91
C ILE A 12 -14.97 -0.02 -8.84
N ARG A 13 -15.23 0.48 -7.62
CA ARG A 13 -14.32 0.35 -6.47
C ARG A 13 -14.03 -1.13 -6.15
N LEU A 14 -15.05 -1.98 -6.13
CA LEU A 14 -14.90 -3.43 -5.93
C LEU A 14 -14.10 -4.09 -7.05
N TRP A 15 -14.34 -3.71 -8.31
CA TRP A 15 -13.58 -4.21 -9.45
C TRP A 15 -12.07 -3.92 -9.30
N PHE A 16 -11.71 -2.70 -8.91
CA PHE A 16 -10.31 -2.33 -8.68
C PHE A 16 -9.72 -3.02 -7.45
N ALA A 17 -10.49 -3.19 -6.37
CA ALA A 17 -10.05 -3.97 -5.21
C ALA A 17 -9.69 -5.42 -5.58
N LEU A 18 -10.44 -6.01 -6.52
CA LEU A 18 -10.23 -7.37 -7.03
C LEU A 18 -9.25 -7.43 -8.22
N SER A 19 -8.61 -6.33 -8.57
CA SER A 19 -7.60 -6.28 -9.63
C SER A 19 -6.22 -6.63 -9.06
N PRO A 20 -5.37 -7.38 -9.79
CA PRO A 20 -4.06 -7.83 -9.28
C PRO A 20 -2.98 -6.74 -9.32
N SER A 21 -3.37 -5.46 -9.38
CA SER A 21 -2.43 -4.34 -9.39
C SER A 21 -1.54 -4.32 -8.14
N TYR A 22 -0.32 -3.79 -8.30
CA TYR A 22 0.67 -3.78 -7.22
C TYR A 22 1.26 -2.39 -7.07
N LEU A 23 0.64 -1.57 -6.23
CA LEU A 23 0.93 -0.14 -6.19
C LEU A 23 2.27 0.19 -5.53
N HIS A 24 2.70 -0.60 -4.55
CA HIS A 24 3.95 -0.41 -3.83
C HIS A 24 4.25 -1.64 -2.95
N PRO A 25 5.52 -2.02 -2.73
CA PRO A 25 5.88 -3.18 -1.91
C PRO A 25 5.31 -3.20 -0.48
N ASP A 26 5.32 -2.05 0.18
CA ASP A 26 4.78 -1.83 1.52
C ASP A 26 3.34 -2.27 1.72
N GLU A 27 2.55 -2.41 0.64
CA GLU A 27 1.23 -3.00 0.72
C GLU A 27 1.24 -4.40 1.38
N ASN A 28 2.32 -5.16 1.22
CA ASN A 28 2.48 -6.48 1.82
C ASN A 28 3.49 -6.46 2.97
N PHE A 29 4.61 -5.77 2.80
CA PHE A 29 5.76 -5.85 3.71
C PHE A 29 5.54 -5.17 5.05
N GLN A 30 4.69 -4.15 5.12
CA GLN A 30 4.42 -3.41 6.37
C GLN A 30 3.25 -3.97 7.17
N GLY A 31 2.56 -5.01 6.69
CA GLY A 31 1.36 -5.51 7.39
C GLY A 31 1.03 -6.96 7.09
N PRO A 32 0.37 -7.26 5.94
CA PRO A 32 -0.14 -8.58 5.65
C PRO A 32 0.88 -9.71 5.79
N GLU A 33 2.09 -9.55 5.24
CA GLU A 33 3.10 -10.60 5.24
C GLU A 33 3.57 -10.95 6.67
N VAL A 34 3.78 -9.93 7.51
CA VAL A 34 4.24 -10.10 8.91
C VAL A 34 3.22 -10.90 9.73
N ILE A 35 1.94 -10.55 9.60
CA ILE A 35 0.85 -11.20 10.35
C ILE A 35 0.51 -12.58 9.77
N ALA A 36 0.56 -12.75 8.45
CA ALA A 36 0.29 -14.05 7.83
C ALA A 36 1.28 -15.12 8.31
N GLY A 37 2.55 -14.77 8.49
CA GLY A 37 3.57 -15.67 9.05
C GLY A 37 3.27 -16.10 10.49
N GLN A 38 2.62 -15.25 11.29
CA GLN A 38 2.23 -15.58 12.68
C GLN A 38 1.01 -16.51 12.74
N ILE A 39 0.05 -16.36 11.82
CA ILE A 39 -1.24 -17.07 11.88
C ILE A 39 -1.22 -18.39 11.10
N PHE A 40 -0.58 -18.41 9.93
CA PHE A 40 -0.64 -19.52 8.98
C PHE A 40 0.69 -20.27 8.84
N SER A 41 1.73 -19.87 9.58
CA SER A 41 3.08 -20.44 9.49
C SER A 41 3.69 -20.42 8.09
N TYR A 42 3.23 -19.50 7.22
CA TYR A 42 3.87 -19.31 5.93
C TYR A 42 5.31 -18.82 6.14
N PRO A 43 6.28 -19.22 5.30
CA PRO A 43 7.57 -18.58 5.34
C PRO A 43 7.41 -17.15 4.79
N VAL A 44 7.96 -16.17 5.52
CA VAL A 44 7.74 -14.73 5.30
C VAL A 44 9.05 -13.98 5.37
N ARG A 45 9.15 -12.84 4.69
CA ARG A 45 10.28 -11.93 4.84
C ARG A 45 9.87 -10.74 5.69
N LYS A 46 10.49 -10.62 6.86
CA LYS A 46 10.48 -9.38 7.64
C LYS A 46 11.49 -8.41 7.03
N THR A 47 11.07 -7.16 6.79
CA THR A 47 11.98 -6.10 6.36
C THR A 47 12.84 -5.60 7.51
N TRP A 48 13.86 -4.80 7.19
CA TRP A 48 14.71 -4.13 8.19
C TRP A 48 13.90 -3.34 9.23
N GLU A 49 12.71 -2.84 8.86
CA GLU A 49 11.82 -2.10 9.75
C GLU A 49 11.33 -2.92 10.97
N PHE A 50 11.37 -4.26 10.85
CA PHE A 50 11.00 -5.23 11.89
C PHE A 50 12.19 -6.03 12.43
N THR A 51 13.38 -5.97 11.81
CA THR A 51 14.54 -6.80 12.20
C THR A 51 15.73 -6.00 12.70
N SER A 52 15.72 -4.68 12.59
CA SER A 52 16.74 -3.80 13.19
C SER A 52 16.75 -3.90 14.71
N GLU A 53 17.88 -3.53 15.34
CA GLU A 53 18.01 -3.45 16.81
C GLU A 53 16.95 -2.55 17.46
N HIS A 54 16.54 -1.48 16.76
CA HIS A 54 15.48 -0.58 17.18
C HIS A 54 14.33 -0.60 16.15
N PRO A 55 13.43 -1.61 16.20
CA PRO A 55 12.37 -1.75 15.21
C PRO A 55 11.44 -0.53 15.21
N ILE A 56 11.03 -0.11 14.02
CA ILE A 56 10.29 1.14 13.79
C ILE A 56 8.81 0.92 13.44
N ARG A 57 8.38 -0.33 13.30
CA ARG A 57 6.99 -0.69 12.97
C ARG A 57 6.30 -1.38 14.13
N SER A 58 5.10 -0.92 14.44
CA SER A 58 4.26 -1.54 15.45
C SER A 58 3.48 -2.72 14.89
N VAL A 59 3.36 -3.79 15.66
CA VAL A 59 2.47 -4.92 15.36
C VAL A 59 1.09 -4.71 15.99
N PHE A 60 0.97 -3.86 17.02
CA PHE A 60 -0.30 -3.47 17.63
C PHE A 60 -1.41 -3.11 16.61
N PRO A 61 -1.22 -2.20 15.64
CA PRO A 61 -2.27 -1.86 14.68
C PRO A 61 -2.51 -2.97 13.65
N LEU A 62 -1.52 -3.83 13.39
CA LEU A 62 -1.62 -4.91 12.41
C LEU A 62 -2.55 -6.03 12.89
N TRP A 63 -2.65 -6.26 14.21
CA TRP A 63 -3.52 -7.28 14.78
C TRP A 63 -5.02 -6.99 14.53
N PRO A 64 -5.58 -5.81 14.87
CA PRO A 64 -6.97 -5.51 14.56
C PRO A 64 -7.25 -5.44 13.05
N VAL A 65 -6.31 -4.92 12.26
CA VAL A 65 -6.54 -4.67 10.82
C VAL A 65 -6.39 -5.94 9.99
N TYR A 66 -5.38 -6.77 10.25
CA TYR A 66 -5.09 -7.96 9.44
C TYR A 66 -5.22 -9.25 10.24
N GLY A 67 -4.79 -9.25 11.51
CA GLY A 67 -4.78 -10.45 12.35
C GLY A 67 -6.17 -11.01 12.64
N LEU A 68 -7.10 -10.18 13.15
CA LEU A 68 -8.46 -10.62 13.44
C LEU A 68 -9.19 -11.13 12.18
N PRO A 69 -9.14 -10.44 11.02
CA PRO A 69 -9.73 -10.95 9.78
C PRO A 69 -9.10 -12.25 9.29
N MET A 70 -7.77 -12.42 9.40
CA MET A 70 -7.10 -13.66 9.05
C MET A 70 -7.46 -14.81 9.98
N LEU A 71 -7.61 -14.57 11.29
CA LEU A 71 -8.09 -15.57 12.25
C LEU A 71 -9.54 -15.99 11.95
N LEU A 72 -10.39 -15.03 11.60
CA LEU A 72 -11.76 -15.31 11.17
C LEU A 72 -11.78 -16.17 9.89
N LEU A 73 -10.94 -15.84 8.91
CA LEU A 73 -10.77 -16.64 7.70
C LEU A 73 -10.32 -18.07 8.04
N ARG A 74 -9.32 -18.21 8.92
CA ARG A 74 -8.84 -19.52 9.40
C ARG A 74 -9.96 -20.34 10.02
N TRP A 75 -10.75 -19.72 10.89
CA TRP A 75 -11.86 -20.37 11.57
C TRP A 75 -12.95 -20.82 10.57
N LEU A 76 -13.33 -19.97 9.62
CA LEU A 76 -14.31 -20.30 8.58
C LEU A 76 -13.82 -21.44 7.66
N TRP A 77 -12.53 -21.44 7.32
CA TRP A 77 -11.94 -22.44 6.45
C TRP A 77 -11.95 -23.84 7.07
N ILE A 78 -11.50 -23.93 8.34
CA ILE A 78 -11.52 -25.18 9.11
C ILE A 78 -12.98 -25.64 9.31
N GLY A 79 -13.90 -24.71 9.62
CA GLY A 79 -15.31 -25.01 9.80
C GLY A 79 -16.02 -25.60 8.57
N HIS A 80 -15.51 -25.34 7.36
CA HIS A 80 -16.01 -25.91 6.11
C HIS A 80 -15.42 -27.30 5.77
N GLY A 81 -14.69 -27.93 6.70
CA GLY A 81 -14.13 -29.27 6.51
C GLY A 81 -12.92 -29.30 5.56
N GLN A 82 -12.25 -28.16 5.37
CA GLN A 82 -11.01 -28.09 4.61
C GLN A 82 -9.82 -28.16 5.57
N ASP A 83 -9.37 -29.39 5.88
CA ASP A 83 -8.19 -29.63 6.73
C ASP A 83 -6.86 -29.24 6.07
N ARG A 84 -6.90 -28.69 4.85
CA ARG A 84 -5.72 -28.22 4.12
C ARG A 84 -5.38 -26.79 4.53
N GLU A 85 -4.08 -26.49 4.53
CA GLU A 85 -3.56 -25.14 4.68
C GLU A 85 -4.22 -24.17 3.69
N ILE A 86 -4.55 -22.98 4.17
CA ILE A 86 -5.17 -21.94 3.35
C ILE A 86 -4.15 -21.48 2.31
N PRO A 87 -4.51 -21.36 1.02
CA PRO A 87 -3.60 -20.80 0.03
C PRO A 87 -3.37 -19.30 0.31
N PRO A 88 -2.12 -18.79 0.30
CA PRO A 88 -1.81 -17.37 0.50
C PRO A 88 -2.57 -16.43 -0.45
N ILE A 89 -2.85 -16.87 -1.67
CA ILE A 89 -3.64 -16.09 -2.64
C ILE A 89 -5.09 -15.87 -2.17
N ALA A 90 -5.67 -16.82 -1.43
CA ALA A 90 -6.99 -16.64 -0.84
C ALA A 90 -6.95 -15.56 0.24
N VAL A 91 -5.94 -15.61 1.13
CA VAL A 91 -5.72 -14.57 2.15
C VAL A 91 -5.54 -13.20 1.51
N PHE A 92 -4.71 -13.08 0.47
CA PHE A 92 -4.50 -11.83 -0.26
C PHE A 92 -5.83 -11.22 -0.71
N TRP A 93 -6.68 -11.97 -1.41
CA TRP A 93 -7.98 -11.46 -1.87
C TRP A 93 -8.95 -11.18 -0.74
N THR A 94 -8.93 -11.97 0.35
CA THR A 94 -9.73 -11.68 1.54
C THR A 94 -9.37 -10.31 2.12
N LEU A 95 -8.08 -9.97 2.20
CA LEU A 95 -7.67 -8.65 2.67
C LEU A 95 -8.05 -7.52 1.71
N ARG A 96 -8.02 -7.75 0.39
CA ARG A 96 -8.54 -6.79 -0.61
C ARG A 96 -10.01 -6.49 -0.38
N VAL A 97 -10.82 -7.55 -0.20
CA VAL A 97 -12.25 -7.41 0.09
C VAL A 97 -12.47 -6.70 1.43
N LEU A 98 -11.66 -7.01 2.44
CA LEU A 98 -11.71 -6.32 3.72
C LEU A 98 -11.45 -4.82 3.55
N MET A 99 -10.37 -4.43 2.86
CA MET A 99 -10.04 -3.01 2.64
C MET A 99 -11.11 -2.29 1.82
N PHE A 100 -11.71 -2.97 0.84
CA PHE A 100 -12.91 -2.47 0.16
C PHE A 100 -14.08 -2.24 1.13
N LEU A 101 -14.38 -3.21 1.98
CA LEU A 101 -15.48 -3.11 2.95
C LEU A 101 -15.22 -2.02 3.98
N THR A 102 -14.00 -1.87 4.49
CA THR A 102 -13.66 -0.82 5.45
C THR A 102 -13.67 0.55 4.80
N SER A 103 -13.18 0.73 3.57
CA SER A 103 -13.37 1.98 2.82
C SER A 103 -14.85 2.27 2.61
N PHE A 104 -15.64 1.31 2.13
CA PHE A 104 -17.07 1.52 1.88
C PHE A 104 -17.88 1.80 3.15
N VAL A 105 -17.60 1.10 4.25
CA VAL A 105 -18.38 1.22 5.50
C VAL A 105 -17.87 2.35 6.36
N LEU A 106 -16.56 2.46 6.59
CA LEU A 106 -16.00 3.41 7.55
C LEU A 106 -15.68 4.77 6.92
N GLU A 107 -15.13 4.82 5.71
CA GLU A 107 -14.78 6.09 5.04
C GLU A 107 -16.05 6.84 4.64
N ASP A 108 -16.96 6.18 3.89
CA ASP A 108 -18.17 6.82 3.40
C ASP A 108 -19.13 7.17 4.57
N TRP A 109 -19.18 6.36 5.64
CA TRP A 109 -19.94 6.73 6.85
C TRP A 109 -19.32 7.92 7.59
N ALA A 110 -17.99 7.97 7.74
CA ALA A 110 -17.36 9.14 8.37
C ALA A 110 -17.71 10.44 7.60
N LEU A 111 -17.75 10.40 6.27
CA LEU A 111 -18.22 11.54 5.47
C LEU A 111 -19.69 11.88 5.71
N HIS A 112 -20.53 10.88 5.97
CA HIS A 112 -21.93 11.10 6.31
C HIS A 112 -22.11 11.82 7.65
N GLU A 113 -21.30 11.47 8.65
CA GLU A 113 -21.30 12.09 9.98
C GLU A 113 -20.70 13.51 9.96
N LEU A 114 -19.58 13.70 9.24
CA LEU A 114 -18.88 14.98 9.17
C LEU A 114 -19.62 16.04 8.33
N ILE A 115 -20.63 15.65 7.56
CA ILE A 115 -21.36 16.54 6.67
C ILE A 115 -22.85 16.61 7.06
N PRO A 116 -23.24 17.64 7.83
CA PRO A 116 -24.64 17.82 8.22
C PRO A 116 -25.55 18.07 7.01
N SER A 117 -25.11 18.90 6.06
CA SER A 117 -25.92 19.32 4.91
C SER A 117 -26.16 18.16 3.92
N PRO A 118 -27.42 17.71 3.70
CA PRO A 118 -27.70 16.60 2.78
C PRO A 118 -27.37 16.92 1.32
N ARG A 119 -27.34 18.20 0.94
CA ARG A 119 -26.98 18.62 -0.43
C ARG A 119 -25.48 18.54 -0.63
N HIS A 120 -24.70 19.06 0.32
CA HIS A 120 -23.23 18.98 0.29
C HIS A 120 -22.75 17.53 0.35
N ARG A 121 -23.35 16.74 1.25
CA ARG A 121 -23.03 15.32 1.44
C ARG A 121 -23.15 14.51 0.16
N ARG A 122 -24.23 14.72 -0.60
CA ARG A 122 -24.45 14.04 -1.89
C ARG A 122 -23.34 14.33 -2.91
N ILE A 123 -22.82 15.56 -2.94
CA ILE A 123 -21.75 15.94 -3.87
C ILE A 123 -20.41 15.38 -3.37
N ALA A 124 -20.10 15.59 -2.10
CA ALA A 124 -18.87 15.12 -1.47
C ALA A 124 -18.67 13.60 -1.62
N VAL A 125 -19.69 12.81 -1.28
CA VAL A 125 -19.62 11.34 -1.40
C VAL A 125 -19.43 10.91 -2.85
N LEU A 126 -20.08 11.56 -3.81
CA LEU A 126 -19.87 11.25 -5.23
C LEU A 126 -18.45 11.63 -5.71
N LEU A 127 -17.89 12.74 -5.23
CA LEU A 127 -16.52 13.14 -5.56
C LEU A 127 -15.51 12.14 -4.99
N VAL A 128 -15.63 11.78 -3.72
CA VAL A 128 -14.75 10.78 -3.09
C VAL A 128 -14.92 9.42 -3.78
N ALA A 129 -16.16 8.95 -3.97
CA ALA A 129 -16.41 7.66 -4.60
C ALA A 129 -16.00 7.58 -6.08
N SER A 130 -15.79 8.72 -6.76
CA SER A 130 -15.28 8.76 -8.14
C SER A 130 -13.78 9.07 -8.25
N SER A 131 -13.09 9.16 -7.12
CA SER A 131 -11.63 9.32 -7.08
C SER A 131 -10.94 7.98 -7.36
N TYR A 132 -9.95 7.98 -8.25
CA TYR A 132 -9.13 6.81 -8.53
C TYR A 132 -8.35 6.38 -7.28
N VAL A 133 -7.98 7.32 -6.41
CA VAL A 133 -7.31 7.04 -5.14
C VAL A 133 -8.19 6.17 -4.23
N THR A 134 -9.50 6.46 -4.22
CA THR A 134 -10.47 5.66 -3.48
C THR A 134 -10.71 4.29 -4.14
N TRP A 135 -10.57 4.18 -5.46
CA TRP A 135 -10.67 2.89 -6.16
C TRP A 135 -9.45 2.00 -5.94
N THR A 136 -8.25 2.59 -5.93
CA THR A 136 -6.98 1.87 -5.91
C THR A 136 -6.37 1.92 -4.50
N TYR A 137 -5.74 3.01 -4.09
CA TYR A 137 -5.00 3.05 -2.82
C TYR A 137 -5.85 2.68 -1.59
N GLN A 138 -7.09 3.18 -1.47
CA GLN A 138 -7.93 2.89 -0.29
C GLN A 138 -8.44 1.45 -0.21
N THR A 139 -8.46 0.72 -1.33
CA THR A 139 -8.85 -0.71 -1.37
C THR A 139 -7.64 -1.66 -1.25
N HIS A 140 -6.44 -1.09 -1.24
CA HIS A 140 -5.18 -1.78 -1.05
C HIS A 140 -4.79 -1.83 0.44
N THR A 141 -3.97 -2.80 0.84
CA THR A 141 -3.58 -3.03 2.25
C THR A 141 -2.48 -2.09 2.73
N PHE A 142 -2.64 -0.78 2.49
CA PHE A 142 -1.72 0.24 2.97
C PHE A 142 -2.05 0.69 4.40
N SER A 143 -1.00 0.88 5.20
CA SER A 143 -1.08 1.60 6.47
C SER A 143 -1.57 3.04 6.27
N ASN A 144 -1.31 3.66 5.11
CA ASN A 144 -1.83 4.98 4.72
C ASN A 144 -3.37 4.98 4.55
N SER A 145 -3.93 3.88 4.07
CA SER A 145 -5.38 3.72 3.91
C SER A 145 -6.05 3.56 5.28
N VAL A 146 -5.43 2.78 6.17
CA VAL A 146 -5.83 2.70 7.58
C VAL A 146 -5.75 4.08 8.26
N GLU A 147 -4.65 4.82 8.07
CA GLU A 147 -4.49 6.18 8.59
C GLU A 147 -5.62 7.10 8.11
N THR A 148 -6.04 6.99 6.85
CA THR A 148 -7.18 7.76 6.32
C THR A 148 -8.46 7.51 7.12
N LEU A 149 -8.77 6.25 7.42
CA LEU A 149 -9.93 5.87 8.22
C LEU A 149 -9.82 6.40 9.66
N VAL A 150 -8.67 6.24 10.29
CA VAL A 150 -8.41 6.70 11.66
C VAL A 150 -8.54 8.22 11.74
N VAL A 151 -7.97 8.97 10.79
CA VAL A 151 -8.12 10.44 10.71
C VAL A 151 -9.58 10.82 10.58
N ALA A 152 -10.31 10.22 9.64
CA ALA A 152 -11.72 10.55 9.43
C ALA A 152 -12.57 10.33 10.68
N TRP A 153 -12.40 9.21 11.38
CA TRP A 153 -13.13 8.92 12.62
C TRP A 153 -12.66 9.76 13.81
N SER A 154 -11.38 10.12 13.91
CA SER A 154 -10.92 11.10 14.88
C SER A 154 -11.59 12.45 14.68
N LEU A 155 -11.78 12.91 13.44
CA LEU A 155 -12.53 14.14 13.17
C LEU A 155 -14.01 14.03 13.55
N VAL A 156 -14.65 12.87 13.32
CA VAL A 156 -16.03 12.63 13.76
C VAL A 156 -16.12 12.74 15.28
N LEU A 157 -15.19 12.12 16.01
CA LEU A 157 -15.14 12.16 17.47
C LEU A 157 -14.86 13.57 18.00
N ILE A 158 -13.93 14.31 17.38
CA ILE A 158 -13.66 15.72 17.71
C ILE A 158 -14.93 16.55 17.55
N GLN A 159 -15.64 16.41 16.41
CA GLN A 159 -16.88 17.12 16.18
C GLN A 159 -17.94 16.77 17.24
N ARG A 160 -18.13 15.48 17.56
CA ARG A 160 -19.07 15.04 18.60
C ARG A 160 -18.73 15.58 19.99
N ILE A 161 -17.46 15.61 20.37
CA ILE A 161 -17.01 16.17 21.67
C ILE A 161 -17.35 17.65 21.74
N VAL A 162 -17.07 18.40 20.67
CA VAL A 162 -17.34 19.85 20.61
C VAL A 162 -18.85 20.14 20.60
N ASP A 163 -19.65 19.34 19.88
CA ASP A 163 -21.08 19.60 19.68
C ASP A 163 -21.98 19.14 20.85
N THR A 164 -21.53 18.25 21.75
CA THR A 164 -22.43 17.56 22.71
C THR A 164 -22.33 18.03 24.17
N GLN A 165 -23.46 17.94 24.91
CA GLN A 165 -23.52 18.11 26.38
C GLN A 165 -23.06 16.82 27.14
N GLN A 166 -22.63 17.01 28.40
CA GLN A 166 -21.69 16.20 29.23
C GLN A 166 -21.51 14.68 29.03
N GLN A 167 -22.55 13.83 28.92
CA GLN A 167 -22.33 12.37 29.02
C GLN A 167 -21.75 11.73 27.74
N SER A 168 -22.17 12.19 26.56
CA SER A 168 -21.64 11.69 25.29
C SER A 168 -20.22 12.19 25.00
N SER A 169 -19.78 13.29 25.64
CA SER A 169 -18.41 13.79 25.50
C SER A 169 -17.38 12.90 26.20
N LEU A 170 -17.74 12.22 27.31
CA LEU A 170 -16.83 11.29 27.99
C LEU A 170 -16.50 10.08 27.11
N MET A 171 -17.52 9.36 26.63
CA MET A 171 -17.28 8.20 25.77
C MET A 171 -16.55 8.58 24.47
N SER A 172 -16.94 9.69 23.85
CA SER A 172 -16.25 10.17 22.64
C SER A 172 -14.79 10.54 22.92
N SER A 173 -14.49 11.10 24.09
CA SER A 173 -13.12 11.43 24.52
C SER A 173 -12.29 10.17 24.82
N THR A 174 -12.88 9.17 25.50
CA THR A 174 -12.25 7.85 25.72
C THR A 174 -11.91 7.18 24.39
N VAL A 175 -12.88 7.10 23.46
CA VAL A 175 -12.65 6.48 22.14
C VAL A 175 -11.62 7.27 21.34
N LEU A 176 -11.65 8.61 21.39
CA LEU A 176 -10.64 9.44 20.73
C LEU A 176 -9.23 9.15 21.27
N GLY A 177 -9.06 8.93 22.57
CA GLY A 177 -7.78 8.53 23.17
C GLY A 177 -7.26 7.20 22.60
N ILE A 178 -8.13 6.18 22.51
CA ILE A 178 -7.77 4.86 21.94
C ILE A 178 -7.41 5.00 20.46
N VAL A 179 -8.26 5.67 19.67
CA VAL A 179 -8.08 5.85 18.22
C VAL A 179 -6.83 6.70 17.92
N ALA A 180 -6.53 7.71 18.75
CA ALA A 180 -5.34 8.52 18.58
C ALA A 180 -4.06 7.70 18.78
N VAL A 181 -3.98 6.88 19.83
CA VAL A 181 -2.84 5.98 20.05
C VAL A 181 -2.73 4.96 18.92
N PHE A 182 -3.84 4.34 18.52
CA PHE A 182 -3.86 3.44 17.36
C PHE A 182 -3.33 4.13 16.10
N GLY A 183 -3.71 5.38 15.86
CA GLY A 183 -3.20 6.18 14.74
C GLY A 183 -1.70 6.41 14.79
N VAL A 184 -1.15 6.80 15.94
CA VAL A 184 0.29 7.03 16.13
C VAL A 184 1.10 5.76 15.90
N PHE A 185 0.66 4.63 16.45
CA PHE A 185 1.35 3.34 16.26
C PHE A 185 1.18 2.77 14.85
N ASN A 186 0.08 3.07 14.16
CA ASN A 186 -0.08 2.73 12.74
C ASN A 186 0.87 3.56 11.85
N ARG A 187 0.90 4.88 12.03
CA ARG A 187 1.83 5.79 11.32
C ARG A 187 2.11 7.04 12.16
N ILE A 188 3.38 7.41 12.28
CA ILE A 188 3.78 8.66 12.97
C ILE A 188 3.28 9.93 12.26
N THR A 189 2.85 9.82 11.01
CA THR A 189 2.28 10.92 10.23
C THR A 189 0.89 11.31 10.73
N PHE A 190 0.19 10.45 11.46
CA PHE A 190 -1.19 10.63 11.87
C PHE A 190 -1.45 11.91 12.69
N PRO A 191 -0.65 12.27 13.73
CA PRO A 191 -0.84 13.50 14.51
C PRO A 191 -0.82 14.77 13.67
N ALA A 192 -0.11 14.77 12.53
CA ALA A 192 -0.05 15.91 11.62
C ALA A 192 -1.45 16.35 11.17
N PHE A 193 -2.37 15.39 10.97
CA PHE A 193 -3.74 15.66 10.56
C PHE A 193 -4.64 16.16 11.69
N LEU A 194 -4.26 15.93 12.96
CA LEU A 194 -5.04 16.33 14.13
C LEU A 194 -4.56 17.62 14.78
N LEU A 195 -3.38 18.14 14.42
CA LEU A 195 -2.80 19.33 15.04
C LEU A 195 -3.78 20.53 15.04
N ILE A 196 -4.27 20.96 13.86
CA ILE A 196 -5.23 22.09 13.79
C ILE A 196 -6.62 21.72 14.33
N PRO A 197 -7.26 20.60 13.92
CA PRO A 197 -8.56 20.19 14.46
C PRO A 197 -8.60 20.03 15.98
N GLY A 198 -7.51 19.51 16.57
CA GLY A 198 -7.36 19.24 17.99
C GLY A 198 -7.37 20.51 18.85
N LEU A 199 -6.97 21.67 18.31
CA LEU A 199 -7.06 22.95 19.01
C LEU A 199 -8.49 23.29 19.44
N ARG A 200 -9.50 22.79 18.71
CA ARG A 200 -10.92 22.98 19.08
C ARG A 200 -11.32 22.27 20.37
N LEU A 201 -10.54 21.28 20.80
CA LEU A 201 -10.80 20.57 22.06
C LEU A 201 -10.31 21.35 23.28
N ILE A 202 -9.39 22.31 23.12
CA ILE A 202 -8.79 23.05 24.24
C ILE A 202 -9.87 23.75 25.10
N PRO A 203 -10.78 24.58 24.54
CA PRO A 203 -11.81 25.22 25.35
C PRO A 203 -12.75 24.23 26.02
N HIS A 204 -13.00 23.08 25.39
CA HIS A 204 -13.84 22.03 25.96
C HIS A 204 -13.17 21.38 27.18
N PHE A 205 -11.90 21.00 27.06
CA PHE A 205 -11.16 20.35 28.13
C PHE A 205 -10.82 21.28 29.29
N SER A 206 -10.60 22.57 29.04
CA SER A 206 -10.46 23.57 30.11
C SER A 206 -11.73 23.67 30.96
N ASN A 207 -12.90 23.52 30.36
CA ASN A 207 -14.19 23.57 31.07
C ASN A 207 -14.61 22.20 31.64
N LYS A 208 -14.09 21.09 31.10
CA LYS A 208 -14.49 19.72 31.44
C LYS A 208 -13.29 18.80 31.61
N LEU A 209 -12.65 18.92 32.77
CA LEU A 209 -11.45 18.14 33.11
C LEU A 209 -11.71 16.62 33.11
N SER A 210 -12.94 16.17 33.39
CA SER A 210 -13.30 14.74 33.35
C SER A 210 -13.17 14.14 31.95
N SER A 211 -13.49 14.91 30.89
CA SER A 211 -13.33 14.46 29.51
C SER A 211 -11.85 14.40 29.11
N LEU A 212 -11.03 15.34 29.60
CA LEU A 212 -9.58 15.28 29.44
C LEU A 212 -8.98 14.07 30.17
N ALA A 213 -9.40 13.82 31.40
CA ALA A 213 -8.95 12.67 32.20
C ALA A 213 -9.35 11.35 31.54
N ALA A 214 -10.56 11.25 30.98
CA ALA A 214 -11.03 10.08 30.25
C ALA A 214 -10.24 9.82 28.96
N LEU A 215 -9.91 10.87 28.20
CA LEU A 215 -9.04 10.76 27.03
C LEU A 215 -7.62 10.34 27.43
N GLY A 216 -7.05 11.00 28.44
CA GLY A 216 -5.70 10.75 28.93
C GLY A 216 -5.52 9.35 29.49
N SER A 217 -6.48 8.87 30.29
CA SER A 217 -6.43 7.50 30.84
C SER A 217 -6.58 6.44 29.75
N ALA A 218 -7.50 6.64 28.80
CA ALA A 218 -7.67 5.72 27.68
C ALA A 218 -6.42 5.67 26.79
N ALA A 219 -5.83 6.82 26.48
CA ALA A 219 -4.59 6.90 25.72
C ALA A 219 -3.42 6.24 26.47
N PHE A 220 -3.29 6.47 27.77
CA PHE A 220 -2.24 5.86 28.60
C PHE A 220 -2.35 4.33 28.61
N ILE A 221 -3.54 3.79 28.92
CA ILE A 221 -3.78 2.33 28.94
C ILE A 221 -3.51 1.73 27.56
N THR A 222 -4.01 2.35 26.49
CA THR A 222 -3.80 1.87 25.12
C THR A 222 -2.32 1.89 24.73
N THR A 223 -1.57 2.89 25.18
CA THR A 223 -0.12 3.00 24.93
C THR A 223 0.64 1.89 25.63
N ILE A 224 0.30 1.56 26.89
CA ILE A 224 0.89 0.42 27.60
C ILE A 224 0.61 -0.89 26.85
N VAL A 225 -0.63 -1.09 26.39
CA VAL A 225 -0.99 -2.29 25.63
C VAL A 225 -0.21 -2.36 24.31
N ALA A 226 -0.08 -1.25 23.58
CA ALA A 226 0.65 -1.19 22.32
C ALA A 226 2.14 -1.50 22.52
N ILE A 227 2.79 -0.84 23.49
CA ILE A 227 4.20 -1.11 23.84
C ILE A 227 4.37 -2.55 24.31
N GLY A 228 3.43 -3.08 25.10
CA GLY A 228 3.50 -4.46 25.59
C GLY A 228 3.39 -5.49 24.47
N LEU A 229 2.49 -5.27 23.51
CA LEU A 229 2.36 -6.14 22.33
C LEU A 229 3.59 -6.07 21.41
N ASP A 230 4.11 -4.87 21.18
CA ASP A 230 5.33 -4.70 20.38
C ASP A 230 6.52 -5.37 21.07
N THR A 231 6.72 -5.10 22.36
CA THR A 231 7.83 -5.71 23.14
C THR A 231 7.71 -7.23 23.15
N ALA A 232 6.52 -7.78 23.38
CA ALA A 232 6.31 -9.24 23.32
C ALA A 232 6.59 -9.84 21.93
N PHE A 233 6.30 -9.11 20.85
CA PHE A 233 6.54 -9.59 19.49
C PHE A 233 8.02 -9.64 19.11
N TYR A 234 8.81 -8.67 19.61
CA TYR A 234 10.23 -8.55 19.27
C TYR A 234 11.15 -9.28 20.27
N SER A 235 10.67 -9.59 21.48
CA SER A 235 11.40 -10.40 22.45
C SER A 235 11.44 -11.88 22.05
N SER A 236 12.59 -12.52 22.27
CA SER A 236 12.77 -13.97 22.09
C SER A 236 12.24 -14.79 23.27
N GLU A 237 12.12 -14.18 24.45
CA GLU A 237 11.66 -14.80 25.69
C GLU A 237 10.27 -14.29 26.10
N PRO A 238 9.52 -15.07 26.93
CA PRO A 238 8.24 -14.62 27.46
C PRO A 238 8.38 -13.30 28.22
N LEU A 239 7.50 -12.36 27.92
CA LEU A 239 7.52 -11.00 28.45
C LEU A 239 7.42 -10.97 29.98
N THR A 240 8.38 -10.32 30.65
CA THR A 240 8.30 -10.00 32.08
C THR A 240 7.99 -8.52 32.32
N TRP A 241 7.50 -8.18 33.52
CA TRP A 241 7.30 -6.78 33.92
C TRP A 241 8.61 -5.99 33.93
N ALA A 242 9.75 -6.66 34.17
CA ALA A 242 11.07 -6.03 34.14
C ALA A 242 11.43 -5.58 32.72
N ASP A 243 11.06 -6.34 31.69
CA ASP A 243 11.35 -6.00 30.29
C ASP A 243 10.56 -4.76 29.85
N LEU A 244 9.29 -4.66 30.25
CA LEU A 244 8.45 -3.50 29.97
C LEU A 244 8.97 -2.19 30.59
N VAL A 245 9.69 -2.29 31.71
CA VAL A 245 10.26 -1.12 32.40
C VAL A 245 11.70 -0.86 31.97
N GLY A 246 12.49 -1.91 31.78
CA GLY A 246 13.92 -1.83 31.49
C GLY A 246 14.24 -1.57 30.03
N ASN A 247 13.56 -2.25 29.11
CA ASN A 247 13.82 -2.19 27.67
C ASN A 247 12.52 -2.18 26.83
N PRO A 248 11.60 -1.21 27.03
CA PRO A 248 10.37 -1.16 26.25
C PRO A 248 10.65 -0.83 24.78
N ILE A 249 9.98 -1.55 23.88
CA ILE A 249 10.04 -1.24 22.45
C ILE A 249 8.95 -0.23 22.10
N ILE A 250 9.37 1.02 21.91
CA ILE A 250 8.48 2.14 21.57
C ILE A 250 8.66 2.48 20.09
N THR A 251 7.93 1.77 19.24
CA THR A 251 8.10 1.85 17.78
C THR A 251 7.90 3.25 17.18
N PRO A 252 6.96 4.12 17.64
CA PRO A 252 6.88 5.49 17.13
C PRO A 252 8.10 6.34 17.51
N LEU A 253 8.69 6.12 18.68
CA LEU A 253 9.89 6.82 19.10
C LEU A 253 11.10 6.37 18.26
N ASN A 254 11.26 5.06 18.07
CA ASN A 254 12.31 4.51 17.21
C ASN A 254 12.20 5.04 15.77
N PHE A 255 10.99 5.11 15.23
CA PHE A 255 10.73 5.69 13.92
C PHE A 255 11.16 7.16 13.85
N PHE A 256 10.81 7.96 14.86
CA PHE A 256 11.19 9.38 14.93
C PHE A 256 12.70 9.56 14.97
N LEU A 257 13.40 8.79 15.82
CA LEU A 257 14.85 8.83 15.93
C LEU A 257 15.53 8.41 14.63
N TYR A 258 15.05 7.34 13.99
CA TYR A 258 15.57 6.87 12.70
C TYR A 258 15.46 7.94 11.60
N ASN A 259 14.31 8.61 11.49
CA ASN A 259 14.04 9.62 10.45
C ASN A 259 14.59 11.02 10.79
N SER A 260 15.04 11.24 12.03
CA SER A 260 15.73 12.48 12.40
C SER A 260 17.17 12.53 11.89
N ASP A 261 17.72 11.38 11.50
CA ASP A 261 19.05 11.27 10.88
C ASP A 261 18.97 11.54 9.37
N ALA A 262 19.65 12.60 8.93
CA ALA A 262 19.70 13.00 7.53
C ALA A 262 20.34 11.94 6.61
N THR A 263 21.23 11.09 7.15
CA THR A 263 21.89 10.03 6.36
C THR A 263 20.92 8.89 6.03
N ASN A 264 20.05 8.51 6.96
CA ASN A 264 18.96 7.56 6.71
C ASN A 264 17.97 8.13 5.71
N LEU A 265 17.60 9.40 5.86
CA LEU A 265 16.62 10.04 4.98
C LEU A 265 17.11 10.13 3.53
N ALA A 266 18.41 10.32 3.31
CA ALA A 266 19.01 10.34 1.98
C ALA A 266 18.85 9.00 1.23
N GLN A 267 18.76 7.87 1.94
CA GLN A 267 18.55 6.55 1.32
C GLN A 267 17.14 6.41 0.72
N HIS A 268 16.18 7.19 1.21
CA HIS A 268 14.79 7.16 0.75
C HIS A 268 14.46 8.23 -0.29
N GLY A 269 15.41 9.10 -0.62
CA GLY A 269 15.21 10.21 -1.55
C GLY A 269 14.72 11.48 -0.86
N ILE A 270 15.31 12.60 -1.28
CA ILE A 270 15.08 13.94 -0.74
C ILE A 270 14.34 14.77 -1.80
N HIS A 271 13.30 15.47 -1.36
CA HIS A 271 12.45 16.30 -2.21
C HIS A 271 12.40 17.74 -1.70
N PRO A 272 12.16 18.72 -2.59
CA PRO A 272 11.95 20.10 -2.17
C PRO A 272 10.66 20.25 -1.37
N LEU A 273 10.60 21.24 -0.47
CA LEU A 273 9.47 21.47 0.44
C LEU A 273 8.11 21.69 -0.29
N TYR A 274 8.15 22.11 -1.55
CA TYR A 274 6.95 22.34 -2.36
C TYR A 274 6.45 21.09 -3.11
N GLN A 275 7.16 19.94 -3.04
CA GLN A 275 6.82 18.72 -3.78
C GLN A 275 5.38 18.28 -3.51
N HIS A 276 4.94 18.31 -2.25
CA HIS A 276 3.57 17.94 -1.90
C HIS A 276 2.51 18.80 -2.58
N ILE A 277 2.69 20.13 -2.61
CA ILE A 277 1.73 21.05 -3.21
C ILE A 277 1.80 21.04 -4.73
N ALA A 278 3.02 21.02 -5.30
CA ALA A 278 3.25 21.20 -6.72
C ALA A 278 3.08 19.93 -7.55
N ALA A 279 3.34 18.74 -6.98
CA ALA A 279 3.30 17.47 -7.69
C ALA A 279 2.32 16.48 -7.06
N ASN A 280 2.47 16.18 -5.76
CA ASN A 280 1.71 15.10 -5.14
C ASN A 280 0.21 15.39 -5.06
N LEU A 281 -0.21 16.61 -4.69
CA LEU A 281 -1.63 16.99 -4.68
C LEU A 281 -2.25 16.96 -6.09
N PRO A 282 -1.68 17.60 -7.12
CA PRO A 282 -2.13 17.42 -8.51
C PRO A 282 -2.21 15.97 -8.96
N GLN A 283 -1.26 15.12 -8.56
CA GLN A 283 -1.29 13.70 -8.89
C GLN A 283 -2.46 12.97 -8.21
N LEU A 284 -2.81 13.30 -6.97
CA LEU A 284 -3.89 12.62 -6.24
C LEU A 284 -5.29 13.15 -6.56
N LEU A 285 -5.40 14.46 -6.83
CA LEU A 285 -6.68 15.17 -6.95
C LEU A 285 -6.96 15.69 -8.36
N GLY A 286 -5.97 15.71 -9.26
CA GLY A 286 -6.14 16.18 -10.63
C GLY A 286 -6.82 17.55 -10.71
N PRO A 287 -7.90 17.71 -11.51
CA PRO A 287 -8.64 18.97 -11.63
C PRO A 287 -9.26 19.48 -10.31
N ALA A 288 -9.43 18.64 -9.28
CA ALA A 288 -9.95 19.07 -7.99
C ALA A 288 -8.92 19.91 -7.20
N THR A 289 -7.61 19.79 -7.49
CA THR A 289 -6.58 20.64 -6.88
C THR A 289 -6.85 22.13 -7.14
N VAL A 290 -7.37 22.48 -8.33
CA VAL A 290 -7.74 23.87 -8.64
C VAL A 290 -8.91 24.35 -7.77
N LEU A 291 -9.85 23.46 -7.44
CA LEU A 291 -11.00 23.80 -6.60
C LEU A 291 -10.59 24.05 -5.14
N LEU A 292 -9.52 23.42 -4.65
CA LEU A 292 -8.96 23.69 -3.32
C LEU A 292 -8.61 25.18 -3.16
N PHE A 293 -8.04 25.80 -4.19
CA PHE A 293 -7.62 27.21 -4.14
C PHE A 293 -8.71 28.20 -4.57
N THR A 294 -9.60 27.79 -5.47
CA THR A 294 -10.61 28.70 -6.06
C THR A 294 -11.96 28.64 -5.36
N LYS A 295 -12.33 27.48 -4.79
CA LYS A 295 -13.65 27.22 -4.18
C LYS A 295 -13.58 26.34 -2.93
N PRO A 296 -12.75 26.69 -1.92
CA PRO A 296 -12.70 25.96 -0.67
C PRO A 296 -13.97 26.19 0.15
N HIS A 297 -14.48 25.12 0.76
CA HIS A 297 -15.47 25.18 1.81
C HIS A 297 -14.78 24.97 3.16
N LEU A 298 -14.60 26.05 3.91
CA LEU A 298 -13.97 26.01 5.25
C LEU A 298 -14.72 25.04 6.16
N SER A 299 -14.04 23.99 6.59
CA SER A 299 -14.62 22.96 7.46
C SER A 299 -13.51 22.29 8.28
N LEU A 300 -13.89 21.57 9.33
CA LEU A 300 -12.96 20.79 10.16
C LEU A 300 -12.06 19.88 9.31
N ARG A 301 -12.64 19.28 8.27
CA ARG A 301 -11.96 18.39 7.32
C ARG A 301 -10.90 19.12 6.51
N LEU A 302 -11.21 20.31 6.00
CA LEU A 302 -10.24 21.12 5.27
C LEU A 302 -9.07 21.54 6.17
N TYR A 303 -9.35 21.96 7.40
CA TYR A 303 -8.31 22.32 8.36
C TYR A 303 -7.42 21.12 8.71
N SER A 304 -7.99 19.91 8.84
CA SER A 304 -7.22 18.67 9.01
C SER A 304 -6.33 18.37 7.81
N ALA A 305 -6.85 18.51 6.58
CA ALA A 305 -6.07 18.32 5.37
C ALA A 305 -4.92 19.32 5.23
N ILE A 306 -5.16 20.60 5.52
CA ILE A 306 -4.13 21.65 5.52
C ILE A 306 -3.08 21.35 6.59
N SER A 307 -3.51 20.92 7.78
CA SER A 307 -2.62 20.54 8.88
C SER A 307 -1.65 19.44 8.46
N GLY A 308 -2.17 18.33 7.92
CA GLY A 308 -1.35 17.24 7.42
C GLY A 308 -0.43 17.68 6.27
N LEU A 309 -0.97 18.42 5.30
CA LEU A 309 -0.20 18.92 4.16
C LEU A 309 1.00 19.78 4.60
N VAL A 310 0.79 20.76 5.48
CA VAL A 310 1.85 21.67 5.92
C VAL A 310 2.90 20.92 6.72
N VAL A 311 2.50 20.15 7.73
CA VAL A 311 3.45 19.45 8.61
C VAL A 311 4.25 18.41 7.83
N LEU A 312 3.63 17.63 6.96
CA LEU A 312 4.34 16.62 6.15
C LEU A 312 5.27 17.26 5.11
N SER A 313 4.95 18.47 4.63
CA SER A 313 5.82 19.22 3.71
C SER A 313 7.08 19.79 4.37
N LEU A 314 7.16 19.82 5.71
CA LEU A 314 8.39 20.20 6.41
C LEU A 314 9.46 19.10 6.37
N PHE A 315 9.06 17.85 6.13
CA PHE A 315 9.98 16.74 6.03
C PHE A 315 10.51 16.61 4.59
N PRO A 316 11.83 16.38 4.41
CA PRO A 316 12.39 16.31 3.06
C PRO A 316 11.94 15.09 2.24
N HIS A 317 11.58 13.97 2.88
CA HIS A 317 11.08 12.79 2.18
C HIS A 317 9.56 12.90 1.95
N GLN A 318 9.15 13.13 0.70
CA GLN A 318 7.77 13.51 0.33
C GLN A 318 7.17 12.61 -0.76
N GLU A 319 6.62 11.48 -0.35
CA GLU A 319 5.89 10.59 -1.25
C GLU A 319 4.40 10.93 -1.33
N ALA A 320 3.80 10.75 -2.51
CA ALA A 320 2.38 11.06 -2.71
C ALA A 320 1.46 10.31 -1.74
N ARG A 321 1.76 9.05 -1.41
CA ARG A 321 0.93 8.25 -0.50
C ARG A 321 0.85 8.80 0.94
N PHE A 322 1.79 9.64 1.37
CA PHE A 322 1.69 10.28 2.70
C PHE A 322 0.50 11.25 2.78
N LEU A 323 0.01 11.74 1.63
CA LEU A 323 -1.14 12.62 1.54
C LEU A 323 -2.47 11.89 1.31
N LEU A 324 -2.52 10.55 1.32
CA LEU A 324 -3.80 9.83 1.12
C LEU A 324 -4.93 10.32 2.05
N PRO A 325 -4.70 10.61 3.34
CA PRO A 325 -5.77 11.11 4.21
C PRO A 325 -6.32 12.47 3.75
N THR A 326 -5.54 13.30 3.02
CA THR A 326 -6.02 14.59 2.50
C THR A 326 -7.08 14.43 1.42
N VAL A 327 -7.12 13.30 0.70
CA VAL A 327 -7.97 13.11 -0.48
C VAL A 327 -9.47 13.19 -0.14
N PRO A 328 -10.03 12.34 0.74
CA PRO A 328 -11.43 12.46 1.10
C PRO A 328 -11.73 13.77 1.87
N LEU A 329 -10.77 14.30 2.60
CA LEU A 329 -10.93 15.54 3.37
C LEU A 329 -11.05 16.78 2.45
N ILE A 330 -10.22 16.89 1.41
CA ILE A 330 -10.25 17.97 0.43
C ILE A 330 -11.44 17.81 -0.51
N LEU A 331 -11.66 16.62 -1.10
CA LEU A 331 -12.76 16.39 -2.03
C LEU A 331 -14.12 16.65 -1.39
N SER A 332 -14.25 16.40 -0.09
CA SER A 332 -15.46 16.70 0.66
C SER A 332 -15.54 18.14 1.18
N SER A 333 -14.52 18.97 0.93
CA SER A 333 -14.41 20.38 1.36
C SER A 333 -14.25 21.35 0.19
N VAL A 334 -14.62 20.97 -1.03
CA VAL A 334 -14.61 21.86 -2.21
C VAL A 334 -16.01 22.02 -2.80
N GLU A 335 -16.26 23.17 -3.43
CA GLU A 335 -17.51 23.42 -4.17
C GLU A 335 -17.32 23.33 -5.68
N LEU A 336 -18.29 22.68 -6.34
CA LEU A 336 -18.29 22.58 -7.80
C LEU A 336 -18.64 23.90 -8.49
N PRO A 337 -18.17 24.13 -9.73
CA PRO A 337 -18.56 25.29 -10.52
C PRO A 337 -20.08 25.47 -10.68
N LYS A 338 -20.58 26.69 -10.45
CA LYS A 338 -22.01 27.04 -10.66
C LYS A 338 -22.35 27.25 -12.15
N ASN A 339 -21.39 27.74 -12.94
CA ASN A 339 -21.54 27.90 -14.38
C ASN A 339 -21.61 26.51 -15.05
N LYS A 340 -22.70 26.23 -15.79
CA LYS A 340 -22.96 24.93 -16.40
C LYS A 340 -21.87 24.49 -17.39
N THR A 341 -21.31 25.42 -18.17
CA THR A 341 -20.26 25.10 -19.14
C THR A 341 -18.98 24.70 -18.42
N LEU A 342 -18.53 25.51 -17.45
CA LEU A 342 -17.35 25.22 -16.64
C LEU A 342 -17.51 23.93 -15.85
N LEU A 343 -18.70 23.67 -15.30
CA LEU A 343 -19.01 22.44 -14.60
C LEU A 343 -18.88 21.21 -15.51
N ARG A 344 -19.39 21.28 -16.74
CA ARG A 344 -19.29 20.18 -17.72
C ARG A 344 -17.84 19.93 -18.12
N THR A 345 -17.08 20.98 -18.40
CA THR A 345 -15.65 20.85 -18.72
C THR A 345 -14.86 20.27 -17.56
N TRP A 346 -15.08 20.79 -16.34
CA TRP A 346 -14.43 20.27 -15.14
C TRP A 346 -14.81 18.81 -14.87
N ALA A 347 -16.10 18.45 -14.99
CA ALA A 347 -16.56 17.09 -14.78
C ALA A 347 -16.00 16.12 -15.83
N GLY A 348 -15.90 16.55 -17.10
CA GLY A 348 -15.25 15.78 -18.15
C GLY A 348 -13.77 15.53 -17.85
N ALA A 349 -13.04 16.57 -17.42
CA ALA A 349 -11.65 16.46 -17.01
C ALA A 349 -11.48 15.55 -15.77
N TRP A 350 -12.35 15.68 -14.78
CA TRP A 350 -12.36 14.83 -13.57
C TRP A 350 -12.58 13.36 -13.92
N ILE A 351 -13.57 13.06 -14.77
CA ILE A 351 -13.87 11.68 -15.19
C ILE A 351 -12.69 11.12 -15.99
N LEU A 352 -12.16 11.87 -16.97
CA LEU A 352 -11.03 11.41 -17.78
C LEU A 352 -9.79 11.14 -16.91
N PHE A 353 -9.47 12.07 -16.01
CA PHE A 353 -8.36 11.94 -15.07
C PHE A 353 -8.47 10.68 -14.22
N ASN A 354 -9.61 10.47 -13.56
CA ASN A 354 -9.79 9.31 -12.68
C ASN A 354 -9.88 7.99 -13.45
N LEU A 355 -10.43 7.98 -14.67
CA LEU A 355 -10.41 6.79 -15.51
C LEU A 355 -8.99 6.43 -15.96
N VAL A 356 -8.21 7.41 -16.41
CA VAL A 356 -6.82 7.19 -16.85
C VAL A 356 -5.96 6.71 -15.68
N PHE A 357 -5.97 7.41 -14.55
CA PHE A 357 -5.17 7.02 -13.38
C PHE A 357 -5.71 5.76 -12.70
N GLY A 358 -7.03 5.55 -12.69
CA GLY A 358 -7.64 4.32 -12.17
C GLY A 358 -7.19 3.10 -12.98
N VAL A 359 -7.25 3.17 -14.31
CA VAL A 359 -6.76 2.08 -15.18
C VAL A 359 -5.25 1.91 -15.07
N LEU A 360 -4.48 3.00 -15.08
CA LEU A 360 -3.04 2.94 -14.99
C LEU A 360 -2.60 2.31 -13.67
N MET A 361 -3.02 2.88 -12.54
CA MET A 361 -2.59 2.44 -11.21
C MET A 361 -3.27 1.15 -10.78
N GLY A 362 -4.58 1.02 -11.01
CA GLY A 362 -5.39 -0.09 -10.53
C GLY A 362 -5.42 -1.33 -11.43
N ILE A 363 -4.80 -1.32 -12.62
CA ILE A 363 -4.71 -2.51 -13.49
C ILE A 363 -3.28 -2.73 -13.98
N TYR A 364 -2.64 -1.71 -14.52
CA TYR A 364 -1.38 -1.89 -15.24
C TYR A 364 -0.15 -1.74 -14.36
N HIS A 365 -0.11 -0.76 -13.46
CA HIS A 365 1.06 -0.47 -12.66
C HIS A 365 1.46 -1.69 -11.84
N GLN A 366 2.58 -2.28 -12.24
CA GLN A 366 3.15 -3.51 -11.69
C GLN A 366 2.15 -4.69 -11.57
N GLY A 367 1.06 -4.70 -12.35
CA GLY A 367 -0.05 -5.67 -12.19
C GLY A 367 0.29 -7.13 -12.47
N GLY A 368 1.46 -7.38 -13.09
CA GLY A 368 2.00 -8.72 -13.28
C GLY A 368 2.72 -9.33 -12.07
N VAL A 369 3.04 -8.55 -11.02
CA VAL A 369 3.87 -9.03 -9.89
C VAL A 369 3.15 -10.12 -9.10
N VAL A 370 1.93 -9.86 -8.65
CA VAL A 370 1.15 -10.84 -7.88
C VAL A 370 0.84 -12.11 -8.71
N PRO A 371 0.34 -12.01 -9.96
CA PRO A 371 0.13 -13.19 -10.81
C PRO A 371 1.43 -13.95 -11.12
N GLY A 372 2.54 -13.25 -11.32
CA GLY A 372 3.85 -13.86 -11.57
C GLY A 372 4.36 -14.63 -10.37
N GLN A 373 4.17 -14.11 -9.16
CA GLN A 373 4.54 -14.79 -7.93
C GLN A 373 3.70 -16.06 -7.71
N VAL A 374 2.40 -16.01 -8.00
CA VAL A 374 1.52 -17.19 -7.99
C VAL A 374 1.90 -18.19 -9.10
N PHE A 375 2.36 -17.73 -10.26
CA PHE A 375 2.88 -18.62 -11.28
C PHE A 375 4.14 -19.37 -10.79
N MET A 376 5.06 -18.66 -10.11
CA MET A 376 6.29 -19.25 -9.55
C MET A 376 5.99 -20.29 -8.47
N SER A 377 4.96 -20.08 -7.65
CA SER A 377 4.52 -21.06 -6.65
C SER A 377 4.14 -22.42 -7.27
N ASN A 378 3.81 -22.45 -8.57
CA ASN A 378 3.42 -23.66 -9.29
C ASN A 378 4.54 -24.30 -10.16
N GLN A 379 5.74 -23.71 -10.26
CA GLN A 379 6.88 -24.27 -11.05
C GLN A 379 7.75 -25.27 -10.27
N PRO A 380 7.58 -26.60 -10.40
CA PRO A 380 8.20 -27.61 -9.52
C PRO A 380 9.72 -27.56 -9.45
N ASP A 381 10.35 -27.15 -10.55
CA ASP A 381 11.80 -27.06 -10.75
C ASP A 381 12.43 -25.75 -10.23
N ALA A 382 11.62 -24.74 -9.87
CA ALA A 382 12.12 -23.40 -9.59
C ALA A 382 12.87 -23.33 -8.26
N THR A 383 14.16 -23.04 -8.33
CA THR A 383 15.04 -22.81 -7.17
C THR A 383 15.53 -21.37 -7.09
N ASN A 384 15.59 -20.65 -8.22
CA ASN A 384 15.97 -19.24 -8.26
C ASN A 384 14.96 -18.44 -9.11
N ALA A 385 14.47 -17.33 -8.57
CA ALA A 385 13.66 -16.36 -9.29
C ALA A 385 14.26 -14.96 -9.16
N ILE A 386 14.74 -14.40 -10.28
CA ILE A 386 15.35 -13.07 -10.35
C ILE A 386 14.32 -12.10 -10.92
N TRP A 387 13.95 -11.09 -10.14
CA TRP A 387 12.98 -10.06 -10.50
C TRP A 387 13.72 -8.78 -10.89
N TRP A 388 13.70 -8.45 -12.18
CA TRP A 388 14.44 -7.32 -12.75
C TRP A 388 13.50 -6.24 -13.28
N LYS A 389 13.78 -4.96 -12.97
CA LYS A 389 12.93 -3.81 -13.31
C LYS A 389 11.46 -3.97 -12.89
N THR A 390 11.21 -4.59 -11.74
CA THR A 390 9.89 -4.72 -11.13
C THR A 390 9.96 -4.39 -9.66
N TYR A 391 8.83 -4.11 -9.04
CA TYR A 391 8.77 -4.08 -7.58
C TYR A 391 9.05 -5.45 -6.98
N THR A 392 9.60 -5.44 -5.77
CA THR A 392 9.88 -6.63 -4.99
C THR A 392 8.60 -7.46 -4.82
N PRO A 393 8.56 -8.74 -5.21
CA PRO A 393 7.37 -9.56 -5.04
C PRO A 393 7.14 -9.98 -3.57
N PRO A 394 5.88 -10.20 -3.16
CA PRO A 394 5.54 -10.75 -1.84
C PRO A 394 5.85 -12.26 -1.76
N ILE A 395 6.87 -12.65 -0.99
CA ILE A 395 7.34 -14.04 -0.97
C ILE A 395 6.36 -14.99 -0.28
N TRP A 396 5.54 -14.48 0.64
CA TRP A 396 4.50 -15.27 1.30
C TRP A 396 3.45 -15.85 0.34
N LEU A 397 3.34 -15.31 -0.89
CA LEU A 397 2.48 -15.89 -1.94
C LEU A 397 3.06 -17.17 -2.58
N LEU A 398 4.27 -17.59 -2.23
CA LEU A 398 4.90 -18.80 -2.75
C LEU A 398 4.37 -20.09 -2.12
N ASN A 399 3.48 -20.01 -1.12
CA ASN A 399 2.80 -21.17 -0.53
C ASN A 399 3.77 -22.26 -0.06
N GLY A 400 4.73 -21.89 0.81
CA GLY A 400 5.77 -22.78 1.34
C GLY A 400 6.96 -23.00 0.41
N LYS A 401 6.81 -22.73 -0.89
CA LYS A 401 7.89 -22.97 -1.87
C LYS A 401 9.13 -22.11 -1.69
N ASN A 402 9.02 -21.02 -0.96
CA ASN A 402 10.15 -20.17 -0.58
C ASN A 402 11.18 -20.86 0.34
N GLU A 403 10.89 -22.06 0.86
CA GLU A 403 11.91 -22.92 1.49
C GLU A 403 12.97 -23.39 0.48
N VAL A 404 12.60 -23.54 -0.79
CA VAL A 404 13.47 -24.05 -1.87
C VAL A 404 13.74 -22.98 -2.93
N LEU A 405 12.76 -22.10 -3.19
CA LEU A 405 12.84 -21.02 -4.17
C LEU A 405 13.40 -19.73 -3.54
N GLN A 406 14.64 -19.41 -3.88
CA GLN A 406 15.23 -18.12 -3.55
C GLN A 406 14.74 -17.03 -4.52
N THR A 407 14.04 -16.02 -3.98
CA THR A 407 13.61 -14.84 -4.73
C THR A 407 14.63 -13.71 -4.56
N LYS A 408 15.21 -13.23 -5.67
CA LYS A 408 16.18 -12.13 -5.70
C LYS A 408 15.53 -10.93 -6.38
N ASP A 409 15.45 -9.81 -5.67
CA ASP A 409 15.02 -8.53 -6.23
C ASP A 409 16.25 -7.74 -6.68
N VAL A 410 16.26 -7.40 -7.96
CA VAL A 410 17.36 -6.69 -8.62
C VAL A 410 16.82 -5.52 -9.45
N MET A 411 15.74 -4.88 -8.99
CA MET A 411 15.06 -3.78 -9.69
C MET A 411 16.00 -2.75 -10.37
N GLY A 412 17.02 -2.27 -9.65
CA GLY A 412 17.96 -1.25 -10.12
C GLY A 412 19.27 -1.79 -10.73
N LEU A 413 19.42 -3.11 -10.89
CA LEU A 413 20.66 -3.71 -11.36
C LEU A 413 20.88 -3.43 -12.86
N LYS A 414 22.12 -3.08 -13.23
CA LYS A 414 22.50 -2.92 -14.65
C LYS A 414 22.45 -4.26 -15.38
N GLY A 415 22.03 -4.23 -16.64
CA GLY A 415 21.85 -5.46 -17.44
C GLY A 415 23.11 -6.33 -17.54
N ALA A 416 24.31 -5.73 -17.68
CA ALA A 416 25.55 -6.51 -17.77
C ALA A 416 25.80 -7.36 -16.51
N VAL A 417 25.57 -6.79 -15.33
CA VAL A 417 25.70 -7.49 -14.04
C VAL A 417 24.58 -8.52 -13.86
N LEU A 418 23.38 -8.24 -14.37
CA LEU A 418 22.30 -9.22 -14.40
C LEU A 418 22.69 -10.47 -15.20
N LEU A 419 23.32 -10.33 -16.36
CA LEU A 419 23.76 -11.48 -17.16
C LEU A 419 24.84 -12.30 -16.46
N GLU A 420 25.76 -11.66 -15.74
CA GLU A 420 26.76 -12.35 -14.93
C GLU A 420 26.08 -13.22 -13.87
N GLN A 421 25.18 -12.63 -13.07
CA GLN A 421 24.41 -13.37 -12.07
C GLN A 421 23.57 -14.51 -12.67
N LEU A 422 22.97 -14.28 -13.84
CA LEU A 422 22.22 -15.32 -14.54
C LEU A 422 23.15 -16.42 -15.07
N THR A 423 24.37 -16.11 -15.48
CA THR A 423 25.35 -17.09 -15.96
C THR A 423 25.78 -18.03 -14.86
N ASP A 424 25.97 -17.49 -13.65
CA ASP A 424 26.32 -18.27 -12.46
C ASP A 424 25.19 -19.20 -12.03
N LEU A 425 23.95 -18.72 -12.08
CA LEU A 425 22.77 -19.44 -11.58
C LEU A 425 22.09 -20.31 -12.65
N ALA A 426 22.34 -20.10 -13.94
CA ALA A 426 21.68 -20.83 -15.01
C ALA A 426 21.98 -22.33 -14.92
N THR A 427 20.94 -23.14 -15.03
CA THR A 427 21.10 -24.60 -15.06
C THR A 427 21.56 -25.06 -16.43
N CYS A 428 22.35 -26.12 -16.42
CA CYS A 428 22.80 -26.79 -17.63
C CYS A 428 21.61 -27.58 -18.22
N ASP A 429 21.32 -27.36 -19.49
CA ASP A 429 20.24 -28.04 -20.20
C ASP A 429 20.76 -28.52 -21.55
N THR A 430 20.48 -29.77 -21.91
CA THR A 430 20.77 -30.24 -23.28
C THR A 430 19.71 -29.65 -24.21
N PRO A 431 19.98 -29.38 -25.50
CA PRO A 431 19.00 -28.74 -26.37
C PRO A 431 17.73 -29.60 -26.58
N ALA A 432 16.76 -29.48 -25.67
CA ALA A 432 15.42 -30.02 -25.86
C ALA A 432 14.61 -29.07 -26.74
N ASP A 433 13.61 -29.60 -27.44
CA ASP A 433 12.63 -28.79 -28.17
C ASP A 433 12.08 -27.68 -27.25
N ARG A 434 12.05 -26.43 -27.72
CA ARG A 434 11.45 -25.28 -27.01
C ARG A 434 9.98 -25.49 -26.64
N ARG A 435 9.31 -26.51 -27.21
CA ARG A 435 7.96 -26.93 -26.83
C ARG A 435 7.93 -28.01 -25.74
N SER A 436 9.02 -28.76 -25.53
CA SER A 436 9.10 -29.83 -24.54
C SER A 436 9.04 -29.28 -23.12
N ARG A 437 8.09 -29.72 -22.29
CA ARG A 437 8.00 -29.34 -20.87
C ARG A 437 8.87 -30.22 -19.96
N GLU A 438 9.82 -30.95 -20.51
CA GLU A 438 10.67 -31.87 -19.74
C GLU A 438 11.52 -31.18 -18.69
N TYR A 439 11.84 -29.91 -18.88
CA TYR A 439 12.55 -29.08 -17.92
C TYR A 439 11.86 -29.00 -16.55
N LEU A 440 10.53 -29.21 -16.49
CA LEU A 440 9.77 -29.26 -15.24
C LEU A 440 10.10 -30.51 -14.40
N LYS A 441 10.75 -31.51 -14.99
CA LYS A 441 11.23 -32.71 -14.28
C LYS A 441 12.61 -32.50 -13.66
N GLU A 442 13.30 -31.43 -14.01
CA GLU A 442 14.59 -31.10 -13.40
C GLU A 442 14.38 -30.66 -11.95
N SER A 443 15.37 -30.94 -11.10
CA SER A 443 15.33 -30.57 -9.69
C SER A 443 15.64 -29.08 -9.46
N ASN A 444 16.38 -28.46 -10.38
CA ASN A 444 16.85 -27.09 -10.27
C ASN A 444 16.47 -26.28 -11.51
N GLY A 445 16.16 -25.00 -11.30
CA GLY A 445 15.68 -24.12 -12.35
C GLY A 445 15.81 -22.66 -11.97
N THR A 446 16.37 -21.88 -12.88
CA THR A 446 16.57 -20.43 -12.71
C THR A 446 15.64 -19.68 -13.65
N TYR A 447 14.93 -18.71 -13.08
CA TYR A 447 13.93 -17.90 -13.78
C TYR A 447 14.30 -16.43 -13.71
N LEU A 448 14.22 -15.75 -14.85
CA LEU A 448 14.24 -14.30 -14.95
C LEU A 448 12.81 -13.81 -15.16
N ILE A 449 12.36 -12.90 -14.31
CA ILE A 449 11.09 -12.21 -14.42
C ILE A 449 11.39 -10.75 -14.72
N ALA A 450 10.97 -10.25 -15.88
CA ALA A 450 11.18 -8.85 -16.26
C ALA A 450 10.08 -8.30 -17.17
N PRO A 451 9.90 -6.96 -17.23
CA PRO A 451 8.97 -6.33 -18.15
C PRO A 451 9.32 -6.62 -19.61
N ALA A 452 8.31 -6.87 -20.44
CA ALA A 452 8.50 -7.01 -21.89
C ALA A 452 8.97 -5.71 -22.57
N SER A 453 8.87 -4.56 -21.88
CA SER A 453 9.39 -3.26 -22.30
C SER A 453 10.91 -3.11 -22.09
N ALA A 454 11.56 -4.05 -21.39
CA ALA A 454 13.00 -4.05 -21.14
C ALA A 454 13.79 -4.51 -22.38
N VAL A 455 13.85 -3.64 -23.39
CA VAL A 455 14.46 -3.90 -24.72
C VAL A 455 15.93 -4.32 -24.66
N TRP A 456 16.63 -4.00 -23.57
CA TRP A 456 18.02 -4.40 -23.36
C TRP A 456 18.23 -5.94 -23.41
N LEU A 457 17.21 -6.74 -23.05
CA LEU A 457 17.29 -8.20 -23.13
C LEU A 457 17.17 -8.74 -24.56
N ASP A 458 16.60 -7.98 -25.50
CA ASP A 458 16.22 -8.47 -26.84
C ASP A 458 17.35 -9.17 -27.62
N PRO A 459 18.59 -8.66 -27.61
CA PRO A 459 19.70 -9.32 -28.31
C PRO A 459 19.97 -10.74 -27.79
N TYR A 460 19.69 -10.99 -26.51
CA TYR A 460 19.94 -12.28 -25.85
C TYR A 460 18.76 -13.25 -25.99
N LEU A 461 17.53 -12.74 -26.12
CA LEU A 461 16.33 -13.59 -26.24
C LEU A 461 16.30 -14.42 -27.54
N GLN A 462 16.97 -13.96 -28.59
CA GLN A 462 17.04 -14.67 -29.87
C GLN A 462 18.07 -15.80 -29.89
N ASN A 463 18.93 -15.90 -28.87
CA ASN A 463 19.99 -16.90 -28.84
C ASN A 463 19.40 -18.32 -28.86
N LYS A 464 19.72 -19.04 -29.95
CA LYS A 464 19.40 -20.46 -30.17
C LYS A 464 20.67 -21.32 -30.24
N GLY A 465 21.83 -20.70 -30.16
CA GLY A 465 23.12 -21.36 -30.27
C GLY A 465 23.50 -22.10 -28.98
N LEU A 466 24.67 -22.75 -29.04
CA LEU A 466 25.25 -23.46 -27.90
C LEU A 466 26.09 -22.56 -26.99
N GLN A 467 26.33 -21.31 -27.38
CA GLN A 467 27.17 -20.37 -26.63
C GLN A 467 26.30 -19.40 -25.82
N GLY A 468 26.63 -19.21 -24.54
CA GLY A 468 25.97 -18.26 -23.66
C GLY A 468 24.62 -18.74 -23.10
N LEU A 469 23.84 -17.78 -22.59
CA LEU A 469 22.54 -18.03 -21.98
C LEU A 469 21.44 -18.22 -23.04
N ARG A 470 20.50 -19.11 -22.73
CA ARG A 470 19.28 -19.35 -23.48
C ARG A 470 18.08 -18.97 -22.61
N PHE A 471 17.18 -18.20 -23.20
CA PHE A 471 15.96 -17.73 -22.55
C PHE A 471 14.75 -18.40 -23.18
N ARG A 472 13.98 -19.12 -22.35
CA ARG A 472 12.73 -19.75 -22.77
C ARG A 472 11.56 -19.07 -22.09
N GLU A 473 10.72 -18.37 -22.84
CA GLU A 473 9.49 -17.81 -22.31
C GLU A 473 8.55 -18.94 -21.84
N VAL A 474 8.20 -18.93 -20.56
CA VAL A 474 7.32 -19.93 -19.95
C VAL A 474 5.99 -19.33 -19.50
N TRP A 475 5.94 -18.02 -19.32
CA TRP A 475 4.76 -17.31 -18.85
C TRP A 475 4.79 -15.83 -19.23
N ARG A 476 3.61 -15.27 -19.50
CA ARG A 476 3.42 -13.86 -19.83
C ARG A 476 2.12 -13.34 -19.25
N TYR A 477 2.16 -12.13 -18.74
CA TYR A 477 1.00 -11.37 -18.29
C TYR A 477 0.96 -10.01 -18.96
N SER A 478 -0.10 -9.72 -19.72
CA SER A 478 -0.17 -8.53 -20.59
C SER A 478 -0.50 -7.22 -19.87
N LYS A 479 -1.06 -7.29 -18.65
CA LYS A 479 -1.49 -6.12 -17.88
C LYS A 479 -0.43 -5.70 -16.86
N HIS A 480 0.75 -5.33 -17.35
CA HIS A 480 1.85 -4.86 -16.52
C HIS A 480 2.57 -3.69 -17.18
N LEU A 481 2.81 -2.64 -16.40
CA LEU A 481 3.61 -1.47 -16.75
C LEU A 481 4.48 -1.09 -15.56
N ASN A 482 5.77 -0.88 -15.80
CA ASN A 482 6.66 -0.28 -14.82
C ASN A 482 6.82 1.21 -15.13
N LEU A 483 6.50 2.08 -14.16
CA LEU A 483 6.64 3.53 -14.31
C LEU A 483 8.08 4.00 -14.14
N ASP A 484 8.94 3.22 -13.48
CA ASP A 484 10.36 3.52 -13.30
C ASP A 484 11.19 3.25 -14.57
N ASP A 485 10.57 2.63 -15.58
CA ASP A 485 11.16 2.37 -16.90
C ASP A 485 10.79 3.47 -17.93
N LEU A 486 10.16 4.56 -17.47
CA LEU A 486 9.80 5.73 -18.27
C LEU A 486 10.98 6.70 -18.41
N ASP A 487 11.88 6.40 -19.34
CA ASP A 487 13.01 7.26 -19.65
C ASP A 487 12.64 8.31 -20.71
N PHE A 488 11.97 9.39 -20.28
CA PHE A 488 11.59 10.46 -21.20
C PHE A 488 12.77 11.35 -21.62
N GLY A 489 13.87 11.33 -20.87
CA GLY A 489 15.06 12.15 -21.12
C GLY A 489 15.87 11.59 -22.28
N ASP A 490 16.17 10.30 -22.24
CA ASP A 490 17.05 9.65 -23.22
C ASP A 490 16.26 9.16 -24.45
N ASP A 491 15.11 8.49 -24.25
CA ASP A 491 14.33 7.91 -25.36
C ASP A 491 13.44 8.97 -26.06
N GLY A 492 13.05 10.02 -25.35
CA GLY A 492 12.02 10.98 -25.77
C GLY A 492 10.58 10.44 -25.66
N VAL A 493 9.62 11.34 -25.42
CA VAL A 493 8.24 11.00 -25.02
C VAL A 493 7.56 9.92 -25.88
N TRP A 494 7.56 10.08 -27.21
CA TRP A 494 6.83 9.16 -28.09
C TRP A 494 7.47 7.78 -28.18
N ASN A 495 8.81 7.69 -28.16
CA ASN A 495 9.49 6.41 -28.19
C ASN A 495 9.30 5.67 -26.86
N THR A 496 9.43 6.36 -25.73
CA THR A 496 9.15 5.78 -24.40
C THR A 496 7.73 5.23 -24.35
N LEU A 497 6.73 6.01 -24.77
CA LEU A 497 5.33 5.57 -24.76
C LEU A 497 5.07 4.41 -25.73
N SER A 498 5.60 4.47 -26.95
CA SER A 498 5.48 3.38 -27.93
C SER A 498 6.08 2.07 -27.40
N ARG A 499 7.26 2.14 -26.77
CA ARG A 499 7.94 1.01 -26.14
C ARG A 499 7.14 0.45 -24.96
N VAL A 500 6.83 1.29 -23.98
CA VAL A 500 6.22 0.87 -22.72
C VAL A 500 4.78 0.41 -22.91
N VAL A 501 3.98 1.10 -23.72
CA VAL A 501 2.58 0.72 -24.00
C VAL A 501 2.48 -0.41 -25.03
N GLY A 502 3.30 -0.36 -26.09
CA GLY A 502 3.27 -1.34 -27.18
C GLY A 502 3.82 -2.71 -26.75
N ARG A 503 4.81 -2.73 -25.86
CA ARG A 503 5.42 -3.95 -25.33
C ARG A 503 5.07 -4.20 -23.86
N ARG A 504 3.93 -3.67 -23.40
CA ARG A 504 3.47 -3.88 -22.03
C ARG A 504 3.35 -5.36 -21.68
N GLY A 505 3.61 -5.66 -20.42
CA GLY A 505 3.49 -7.00 -19.87
C GLY A 505 4.71 -7.41 -19.06
N LEU A 506 4.52 -8.44 -18.25
CA LEU A 506 5.56 -9.09 -17.47
C LEU A 506 5.77 -10.50 -18.03
N VAL A 507 7.02 -10.92 -18.16
CA VAL A 507 7.38 -12.20 -18.76
C VAL A 507 8.30 -12.94 -17.81
N ALA A 508 8.08 -14.25 -17.67
CA ALA A 508 9.01 -15.14 -17.01
C ALA A 508 9.74 -15.98 -18.07
N TRP A 509 11.06 -15.94 -18.04
CA TRP A 509 11.92 -16.78 -18.84
C TRP A 509 12.63 -17.79 -17.94
N ARG A 510 12.57 -19.07 -18.30
CA ARG A 510 13.50 -20.06 -17.78
C ARG A 510 14.85 -19.86 -18.45
N VAL A 511 15.91 -19.76 -17.67
CA VAL A 511 17.26 -19.42 -18.12
C VAL A 511 18.16 -20.64 -17.98
N THR A 512 18.73 -21.08 -19.10
CA THR A 512 19.63 -22.24 -19.15
C THR A 512 20.91 -21.92 -19.92
N LYS A 513 21.94 -22.74 -19.73
CA LYS A 513 23.19 -22.72 -20.50
C LYS A 513 23.49 -24.10 -21.06
N THR A 514 24.34 -24.18 -22.08
CA THR A 514 24.79 -25.47 -22.62
C THR A 514 25.67 -26.18 -21.60
N CYS A 515 25.45 -27.48 -21.42
CA CYS A 515 26.30 -28.30 -20.57
C CYS A 515 27.74 -28.30 -21.11
N PRO A 516 28.78 -28.22 -20.24
CA PRO A 516 30.12 -28.60 -20.65
C PRO A 516 30.10 -30.04 -21.17
N GLU A 517 30.85 -30.34 -22.24
CA GLU A 517 31.13 -31.73 -22.61
C GLU A 517 31.81 -32.40 -21.41
N GLN A 518 31.22 -33.50 -20.92
CA GLN A 518 31.78 -34.30 -19.82
C GLN A 518 32.95 -35.14 -20.28
#